data_AF-A0A1A7R4G4-F1
#
_entry.id   AF-A0A1A7R4G4-F1
#
_cell.length_a   1.000
_cell.length_b   1.000
_cell.length_c   1.000
_cell.angle_alpha   90.00
_cell.angle_beta   90.00
_cell.angle_gamma   90.00
#
_symmetry.space_group_name_H-M   'P 1'
#
loop_
_entity.id
_entity.type
_entity.pdbx_description
1 polymer ?
#
loop_
_entity_poly.entity_id
_entity_poly.type
_entity_poly.pdbx_seq_one_letter_code
_entity_poly.pdbx_strand_id
1 'polypeptide(L)'
;MYVLICVVFAVWMLFFDANSYLIHRELNSEMNDLEDERDYYKKEIVKDKKAIKGLSTEEGLERLAREKYYMKRDNEEIYIIEYEDSIENQDDHD
;
A
#
# COMPACT_ATOMS: atom_id res chain seq x y z
N MET A 1 40.11 -28.17 37.87
CA MET A 1 39.62 -28.66 36.55
C MET A 1 38.15 -28.29 36.33
N TYR A 2 37.22 -28.68 37.21
CA TYR A 2 35.78 -28.40 37.05
C TYR A 2 35.41 -26.91 37.00
N VAL A 3 36.02 -26.06 37.84
CA VAL A 3 35.77 -24.61 37.83
C VAL A 3 36.21 -23.96 36.52
N LEU A 4 37.34 -24.38 35.95
CA LEU A 4 37.84 -23.88 34.68
C LEU A 4 36.91 -24.24 33.52
N ILE A 5 36.41 -25.47 33.51
CA ILE A 5 35.41 -25.93 32.54
C ILE A 5 34.09 -25.16 32.70
N CYS A 6 33.62 -24.91 33.92
CA CYS A 6 32.43 -24.09 34.13
C CYS A 6 32.62 -22.63 33.68
N VAL A 7 33.81 -22.05 33.89
CA VAL A 7 34.10 -20.67 33.45
C VAL A 7 34.16 -20.59 31.93
N VAL A 8 34.82 -21.54 31.27
CA VAL A 8 34.84 -21.60 29.79
C VAL A 8 33.44 -21.85 29.23
N PHE A 9 32.65 -22.72 29.86
CA PHE A 9 31.26 -22.96 29.48
C PHE A 9 30.37 -21.72 29.68
N ALA A 10 30.55 -20.99 30.79
CA ALA A 10 29.82 -19.75 31.03
C ALA A 10 30.19 -18.66 30.03
N VAL A 11 31.47 -18.51 29.69
CA VAL A 11 31.93 -17.58 28.64
C VAL A 11 31.36 -17.99 27.28
N TRP A 12 31.34 -19.28 26.96
CA TRP A 12 30.75 -19.77 25.71
C TRP A 12 29.23 -19.51 25.66
N MET A 13 28.50 -19.79 26.74
CA MET A 13 27.06 -19.51 26.84
C MET A 13 26.75 -18.00 26.74
N LEU A 14 27.59 -17.15 27.31
CA LEU A 14 27.36 -15.70 27.31
C LEU A 14 27.72 -15.04 25.98
N PHE A 15 28.82 -15.45 25.34
CA PHE A 15 29.32 -14.83 24.11
C PHE A 15 28.80 -15.50 22.83
N PHE A 16 28.53 -16.81 22.85
CA PHE A 16 28.12 -17.58 21.66
C PHE A 16 26.67 -18.07 21.69
N ASP A 17 26.06 -18.34 22.85
CA ASP A 17 24.79 -19.09 22.89
C ASP A 17 23.52 -18.24 22.70
N ALA A 18 23.37 -17.05 23.31
CA ALA A 18 22.08 -16.34 23.16
C ALA A 18 22.09 -14.82 23.42
N ASN A 19 23.18 -14.24 23.93
CA ASN A 19 23.25 -12.80 24.24
C ASN A 19 23.91 -12.00 23.11
N SER A 20 23.66 -12.40 21.87
CA SER A 20 24.12 -11.62 20.73
C SER A 20 23.29 -10.34 20.67
N TYR A 21 23.88 -9.23 21.13
CA TYR A 21 23.38 -7.86 20.94
C TYR A 21 22.91 -7.60 19.49
N LEU A 22 23.48 -8.31 18.51
CA LEU A 22 23.04 -8.27 17.12
C LEU A 22 21.62 -8.80 16.92
N ILE A 23 21.22 -9.88 17.60
CA ILE A 23 19.87 -10.46 17.49
C ILE A 23 18.83 -9.48 18.04
N HIS A 24 19.12 -8.85 19.18
CA HIS A 24 18.22 -7.81 19.71
C HIS A 24 18.12 -6.60 18.78
N ARG A 25 19.21 -6.22 18.11
CA ARG A 25 19.18 -5.12 17.14
C ARG A 25 18.39 -5.48 15.88
N GLU A 26 18.56 -6.70 15.38
CA GLU A 26 17.81 -7.23 14.23
C GLU A 26 16.32 -7.28 14.54
N LEU A 27 15.94 -7.88 15.68
CA LEU A 27 14.55 -7.97 16.10
C LEU A 27 13.91 -6.59 16.34
N ASN A 28 14.68 -5.62 16.86
CA ASN A 28 14.20 -4.26 17.06
C ASN A 28 14.06 -3.50 15.73
N SER A 29 14.87 -3.82 14.72
CA SER A 29 14.71 -3.31 13.36
C SER A 29 13.46 -3.88 12.70
N GLU A 30 13.27 -5.19 12.76
CA GLU A 30 12.06 -5.85 12.25
C GLU A 30 10.80 -5.30 12.93
N MET A 31 10.87 -5.05 14.24
CA MET A 31 9.76 -4.44 14.97
C MET A 31 9.43 -3.06 14.40
N ASN A 32 10.42 -2.19 14.20
CA ASN A 32 10.20 -0.87 13.60
C ASN A 32 9.61 -0.97 12.18
N ASP A 33 10.13 -1.87 11.35
CA ASP A 33 9.63 -2.06 9.98
C ASP A 33 8.15 -2.49 9.97
N LEU A 34 7.78 -3.40 10.87
CA LEU A 34 6.38 -3.82 11.07
C LEU A 34 5.50 -2.68 11.60
N GLU A 35 6.03 -1.82 12.48
CA GLU A 35 5.30 -0.65 12.99
C GLU A 35 5.02 0.35 11.87
N ASP A 36 6.01 0.63 11.04
CA ASP A 36 5.93 1.54 9.89
C ASP A 36 4.95 1.01 8.84
N GLU A 37 5.02 -0.29 8.51
CA GLU A 37 4.09 -0.92 7.58
C GLU A 37 2.64 -0.86 8.09
N ARG A 38 2.44 -1.15 9.38
CA ARG A 38 1.13 -1.05 10.03
C ARG A 38 0.58 0.38 9.94
N ASP A 39 1.41 1.39 10.19
CA ASP A 39 0.97 2.79 10.17
C ASP A 39 0.74 3.31 8.75
N TYR A 40 1.50 2.83 7.76
CA TYR A 40 1.22 3.04 6.35
C TYR A 40 -0.17 2.52 5.97
N TYR A 41 -0.49 1.25 6.26
CA TYR A 41 -1.80 0.69 5.91
C TYR A 41 -2.95 1.36 6.65
N LYS A 42 -2.78 1.75 7.92
CA LYS A 42 -3.81 2.53 8.62
C LYS A 42 -4.13 3.84 7.90
N LYS A 43 -3.12 4.54 7.38
CA LYS A 43 -3.31 5.79 6.62
C LYS A 43 -4.02 5.55 5.31
N GLU A 44 -3.63 4.52 4.54
CA GLU A 44 -4.31 4.16 3.29
C GLU A 44 -5.77 3.75 3.54
N ILE A 45 -6.06 2.97 4.59
CA ILE A 45 -7.45 2.62 4.96
C ILE A 45 -8.31 3.88 5.21
N VAL A 46 -7.77 4.90 5.89
CA VAL A 46 -8.50 6.14 6.14
C VAL A 46 -8.78 6.90 4.84
N LYS A 47 -7.79 6.97 3.95
CA LYS A 47 -7.91 7.59 2.63
C LYS A 47 -8.91 6.86 1.75
N ASP A 48 -8.86 5.54 1.70
CA ASP A 48 -9.79 4.71 0.93
C ASP A 48 -11.22 4.84 1.46
N LYS A 49 -11.40 4.83 2.79
CA LYS A 49 -12.72 5.10 3.39
C LYS A 49 -13.27 6.46 3.00
N LYS A 50 -12.42 7.49 2.90
CA LYS A 50 -12.83 8.82 2.43
C LYS A 50 -13.23 8.78 0.95
N ALA A 51 -12.48 8.09 0.12
CA ALA A 51 -12.79 7.92 -1.31
C ALA A 51 -14.11 7.17 -1.52
N ILE A 52 -14.28 6.02 -0.85
CA ILE A 52 -15.52 5.23 -0.87
C ILE A 52 -16.70 6.07 -0.40
N LYS A 53 -16.56 6.82 0.69
CA LYS A 53 -17.62 7.71 1.18
C LYS A 53 -18.00 8.76 0.14
N GLY A 54 -17.03 9.32 -0.59
CA GLY A 54 -17.29 10.23 -1.71
C GLY A 54 -18.10 9.56 -2.82
N LEU A 55 -17.72 8.34 -3.23
CA LEU A 55 -18.43 7.54 -4.23
C LEU A 55 -19.80 7.02 -3.76
N SER A 56 -20.01 6.90 -2.45
CA SER A 56 -21.29 6.44 -1.87
C SER A 56 -22.37 7.53 -1.86
N THR A 57 -22.01 8.77 -2.20
CA THR A 57 -22.99 9.84 -2.40
C THR A 57 -23.63 9.71 -3.79
N GLU A 58 -24.87 10.17 -3.93
CA GLU A 58 -25.57 10.15 -5.23
C GLU A 58 -24.77 10.91 -6.31
N GLU A 59 -24.23 12.09 -5.95
CA GLU A 59 -23.37 12.89 -6.83
C GLU A 59 -22.07 12.17 -7.21
N GLY A 60 -21.39 11.54 -6.24
CA GLY A 60 -20.15 10.82 -6.50
C GLY A 60 -20.34 9.56 -7.36
N LEU A 61 -21.46 8.86 -7.16
CA LEU A 61 -21.85 7.71 -7.97
C LEU A 61 -22.24 8.13 -9.38
N GLU A 62 -23.03 9.20 -9.52
CA GLU A 62 -23.42 9.75 -10.83
C GLU A 62 -22.19 10.20 -11.62
N ARG A 63 -21.26 10.91 -10.98
CA ARG A 63 -20.01 11.34 -11.61
C ARG A 63 -19.19 10.15 -12.11
N LEU A 64 -19.05 9.09 -11.30
CA LEU A 64 -18.36 7.87 -11.73
C LEU A 64 -19.07 7.19 -12.91
N ALA A 65 -20.39 7.08 -12.85
CA ALA A 65 -21.19 6.47 -13.90
C ALA A 65 -21.08 7.24 -15.23
N ARG A 66 -21.03 8.58 -15.18
CA ARG A 66 -20.85 9.45 -16.35
C ARG A 66 -19.42 9.41 -16.88
N GLU A 67 -18.40 9.57 -16.02
CA GLU A 67 -16.99 9.65 -16.47
C GLU A 67 -16.44 8.30 -16.94
N LYS A 68 -16.78 7.20 -16.24
CA LYS A 68 -16.18 5.88 -16.54
C LYS A 68 -17.01 5.04 -17.49
N TYR A 69 -18.33 5.18 -17.43
CA TYR A 69 -19.27 4.31 -18.14
C TYR A 69 -20.19 5.07 -19.10
N TYR A 70 -20.05 6.40 -19.23
CA TYR A 70 -20.86 7.24 -20.12
C TYR A 70 -22.37 7.03 -19.95
N MET A 71 -22.81 6.72 -18.73
CA MET A 71 -24.22 6.47 -18.44
C MET A 71 -25.04 7.76 -18.57
N LYS A 72 -26.26 7.62 -19.09
CA LYS A 72 -27.24 8.70 -19.27
C LYS A 72 -28.57 8.34 -18.62
N ARG A 73 -29.38 9.34 -18.28
CA ARG A 73 -30.78 9.11 -17.87
C ARG A 73 -31.68 8.88 -19.08
N ASP A 74 -32.81 8.22 -18.89
CA ASP A 74 -33.74 7.86 -19.98
C ASP A 74 -34.26 9.06 -20.79
N ASN A 75 -34.34 10.24 -20.17
CA ASN A 75 -34.79 11.49 -20.79
C ASN A 75 -33.64 12.49 -21.03
N GLU A 76 -32.41 12.00 -21.19
CA GLU A 76 -31.21 12.82 -21.40
C GLU A 76 -30.51 12.46 -22.72
N GLU A 77 -30.11 13.49 -23.48
CA GLU A 77 -29.23 13.33 -24.65
C GLU A 77 -27.82 13.79 -24.31
N ILE A 78 -26.84 12.92 -24.54
CA ILE A 78 -25.42 13.19 -24.33
C ILE A 78 -24.76 13.44 -25.69
N TYR A 79 -24.02 14.55 -25.79
CA TYR A 79 -23.19 14.89 -26.94
C TYR A 79 -21.72 14.74 -26.53
N ILE A 80 -20.95 13.91 -27.25
CA ILE A 80 -19.50 13.81 -27.09
C ILE A 80 -18.88 14.75 -28.13
N ILE A 81 -18.11 15.73 -27.67
CA ILE A 81 -17.44 16.71 -28.54
C ILE A 81 -15.97 16.29 -28.64
N GLU A 82 -15.57 15.83 -29.81
CA GLU A 82 -14.18 15.55 -30.16
C GLU A 82 -13.65 16.69 -31.04
N TYR A 83 -12.46 17.19 -30.72
CA TYR A 83 -11.75 18.17 -31.53
C TYR A 83 -10.80 17.41 -32.47
N GLU A 84 -10.57 17.90 -33.70
CA GLU A 84 -9.65 17.27 -34.66
C GLU A 84 -8.26 17.03 -34.06
N ASP A 85 -7.80 17.93 -33.18
CA ASP A 85 -6.51 17.81 -32.47
C ASP A 85 -6.45 16.65 -31.45
N SER A 86 -7.59 16.08 -31.09
CA SER A 86 -7.73 14.97 -30.13
C SER A 86 -7.73 13.59 -30.79
N ILE A 87 -7.82 13.54 -32.13
CA ILE A 87 -7.95 12.30 -32.89
C ILE A 87 -6.54 11.78 -33.19
N GLU A 88 -6.21 10.58 -32.72
CA GLU A 88 -4.98 9.92 -33.14
C GLU A 88 -5.13 9.59 -34.64
N ASN A 89 -4.34 10.25 -35.49
CA ASN A 89 -4.40 10.06 -36.94
C ASN A 89 -4.16 8.58 -37.26
N GLN A 90 -5.23 7.88 -37.64
CA GLN A 90 -5.12 6.59 -38.33
C GLN A 90 -4.74 6.85 -39.78
N ASP A 91 -3.52 7.37 -39.99
CA ASP A 91 -2.81 7.16 -41.23
C ASP A 91 -2.05 5.85 -41.03
N ASP A 92 -2.58 4.72 -41.51
CA ASP A 92 -1.76 3.63 -42.08
C ASP A 92 -2.61 2.49 -42.67
N HIS A 93 -2.39 2.31 -43.97
CA HIS A 93 -2.55 1.11 -44.80
C HIS A 93 -3.94 0.71 -45.34
N ASP A 94 -4.26 1.26 -46.52
CA ASP A 94 -4.71 0.46 -47.68
C ASP A 94 -3.62 0.47 -48.77
#